data_AF-A0AAD5H518-F1
#
_entry.id   AF-A0AAD5H518-F1
#
_cell.length_a   1.000
_cell.length_b   1.000
_cell.length_c   1.000
_cell.angle_alpha   90.00
_cell.angle_beta   90.00
_cell.angle_gamma   90.00
#
_symmetry.space_group_name_H-M   'P 1'
#
loop_
_entity.id
_entity.type
_entity.pdbx_description
1 polymer ?
#
loop_
_entity_poly.entity_id
_entity_poly.type
_entity_poly.pdbx_seq_one_letter_code
_entity_poly.pdbx_strand_id
1 'polypeptide(L)'
;MAPKRRQSAGGAAAAAAAAAAAEGGGGEMHTAYRHCFLQAMMARQYLKESDAKDLYRQITGAANDASYFHFVADVNQQLQFAQLELRRVKYLGDGEYYLGFVNREADEPSKRSVKYRGAKDGKPDTRITAYFKALLETIATSASAEQGLGYVNTRDALNISLAAAAAATQGEDEEAVALRQQAEEIRKLGMKERETALGQLTMDGWLAHMPGKAGCYTLGPRSFLELGQYICGLDLPPATAQALGAVLAH
;
A
#
# COMPACT_ATOMS: atom_id res chain seq x y z
N MET A 1 -23.29 35.72 64.67
CA MET A 1 -24.23 35.26 63.62
C MET A 1 -23.46 35.12 62.32
N ALA A 2 -23.22 33.89 61.86
CA ALA A 2 -22.56 33.59 60.58
C ALA A 2 -23.49 32.65 59.78
N PRO A 3 -23.69 32.87 58.47
CA PRO A 3 -24.69 32.13 57.70
C PRO A 3 -24.17 30.76 57.27
N LYS A 4 -25.04 29.76 57.42
CA LYS A 4 -24.85 28.35 57.04
C LYS A 4 -24.91 28.21 55.51
N ARG A 5 -23.82 27.74 54.89
CA ARG A 5 -23.72 27.50 53.44
C ARG A 5 -24.44 26.19 53.09
N ARG A 6 -25.59 26.29 52.41
CA ARG A 6 -26.35 25.15 51.86
C ARG A 6 -25.57 24.57 50.68
N GLN A 7 -25.10 23.32 50.79
CA GLN A 7 -24.54 22.56 49.68
C GLN A 7 -25.68 22.04 48.78
N SER A 8 -25.61 22.35 47.49
CA SER A 8 -26.56 21.94 46.46
C SER A 8 -26.27 20.50 45.99
N ALA A 9 -27.04 19.54 46.50
CA ALA A 9 -27.00 18.14 46.08
C ALA A 9 -27.53 17.89 44.64
N GLY A 10 -27.96 18.93 43.91
CA GLY A 10 -28.53 18.82 42.56
C GLY A 10 -27.51 18.72 41.42
N GLY A 11 -26.23 19.04 41.65
CA GLY A 11 -25.22 19.05 40.58
C GLY A 11 -24.70 17.66 40.18
N ALA A 12 -24.59 16.75 41.15
CA ALA A 12 -24.00 15.42 40.93
C ALA A 12 -24.92 14.48 40.13
N ALA A 13 -26.25 14.58 40.33
CA ALA A 13 -27.21 13.76 39.61
C ALA A 13 -27.37 14.19 38.13
N ALA A 14 -27.27 15.51 37.85
CA ALA A 14 -27.29 16.02 36.48
C ALA A 14 -26.00 15.69 35.71
N ALA A 15 -24.84 15.69 36.37
CA ALA A 15 -23.57 15.29 35.78
C ALA A 15 -23.53 13.77 35.50
N ALA A 16 -24.08 12.93 36.38
CA ALA A 16 -24.18 11.49 36.16
C ALA A 16 -25.16 11.12 35.03
N ALA A 17 -26.28 11.85 34.90
CA ALA A 17 -27.23 11.66 33.80
C ALA A 17 -26.65 12.12 32.44
N ALA A 18 -25.85 13.19 32.42
CA ALA A 18 -25.15 13.64 31.21
C ALA A 18 -24.02 12.68 30.78
N ALA A 19 -23.32 12.06 31.74
CA ALA A 19 -22.32 11.04 31.46
C ALA A 19 -22.94 9.74 30.91
N ALA A 20 -24.07 9.30 31.48
CA ALA A 20 -24.80 8.12 31.01
C ALA A 20 -25.43 8.32 29.62
N ALA A 21 -25.85 9.55 29.28
CA ALA A 21 -26.35 9.88 27.94
C ALA A 21 -25.23 9.93 26.88
N ALA A 22 -23.98 10.20 27.26
CA ALA A 22 -22.83 10.19 26.35
C ALA A 22 -22.36 8.77 26.00
N GLU A 23 -22.49 7.81 26.93
CA GLU A 23 -22.09 6.42 26.71
C GLU A 23 -23.06 5.63 25.82
N GLY A 24 -24.35 6.01 25.79
CA GLY A 24 -25.37 5.28 25.02
C GLY A 24 -25.42 5.59 23.51
N GLY A 25 -24.87 6.73 23.07
CA GLY A 25 -24.89 7.18 21.66
C GLY A 25 -23.52 7.30 20.99
N GLY A 26 -22.43 7.32 21.78
CA GLY A 26 -21.07 7.45 21.27
C GLY A 26 -20.56 6.21 20.52
N GLY A 27 -20.99 5.01 20.94
CA GLY A 27 -20.54 3.75 20.35
C GLY A 27 -21.00 3.52 18.90
N GLU A 28 -22.24 3.88 18.58
CA GLU A 28 -22.79 3.73 17.22
C GLU A 28 -22.18 4.77 16.25
N MET A 29 -22.06 6.03 16.68
CA MET A 29 -21.39 7.07 15.89
C MET A 29 -19.91 6.72 15.63
N HIS A 30 -19.21 6.22 16.65
CA HIS A 30 -17.82 5.82 16.51
C HIS A 30 -17.65 4.63 15.55
N THR A 31 -18.60 3.70 15.54
CA THR A 31 -18.65 2.58 14.58
C THR A 31 -18.92 3.07 13.17
N ALA A 32 -19.87 4.00 12.98
CA ALA A 32 -20.17 4.61 11.68
C ALA A 32 -18.95 5.36 11.09
N TYR A 33 -18.18 6.08 11.91
CA TYR A 33 -16.96 6.75 11.48
C TYR A 33 -15.90 5.76 10.99
N ARG A 34 -15.68 4.66 11.73
CA ARG A 34 -14.75 3.60 11.32
C ARG A 34 -15.15 2.98 9.99
N HIS A 35 -16.44 2.67 9.79
CA HIS A 35 -16.93 2.14 8.52
C HIS A 35 -16.82 3.11 7.36
N CYS A 36 -17.16 4.39 7.56
CA CYS A 36 -17.03 5.42 6.53
C CYS A 36 -15.56 5.61 6.10
N PHE A 37 -14.66 5.69 7.08
CA PHE A 37 -13.23 5.80 6.83
C PHE A 37 -12.70 4.58 6.07
N LEU A 38 -13.08 3.37 6.50
CA LEU A 38 -12.70 2.13 5.83
C LEU A 38 -13.22 2.06 4.39
N GLN A 39 -14.49 2.41 4.14
CA GLN A 39 -15.06 2.46 2.79
C GLN A 39 -14.30 3.46 1.90
N ALA A 40 -13.96 4.62 2.44
CA ALA A 40 -13.18 5.62 1.73
C ALA A 40 -11.75 5.14 1.42
N MET A 41 -11.12 4.41 2.33
CA MET A 41 -9.82 3.75 2.11
C MET A 41 -9.91 2.64 1.08
N MET A 42 -10.93 1.78 1.13
CA MET A 42 -11.14 0.71 0.14
C MET A 42 -11.37 1.27 -1.27
N ALA A 43 -12.13 2.35 -1.41
CA ALA A 43 -12.37 2.99 -2.70
C ALA A 43 -11.09 3.58 -3.31
N ARG A 44 -10.19 4.10 -2.47
CA ARG A 44 -8.94 4.77 -2.89
C ARG A 44 -7.72 3.85 -2.90
N GLN A 45 -7.81 2.70 -2.26
CA GLN A 45 -6.75 1.70 -2.03
C GLN A 45 -5.62 2.18 -1.10
N TYR A 46 -5.10 3.38 -1.33
CA TYR A 46 -4.11 4.02 -0.48
C TYR A 46 -4.22 5.55 -0.54
N LEU A 47 -3.63 6.24 0.44
CA LEU A 47 -3.60 7.70 0.57
C LEU A 47 -2.27 8.14 1.16
N LYS A 48 -1.88 9.40 0.90
CA LYS A 48 -0.89 10.07 1.74
C LYS A 48 -1.45 10.20 3.15
N GLU A 49 -0.59 10.11 4.17
CA GLU A 49 -1.02 10.21 5.56
C GLU A 49 -1.65 11.58 5.86
N SER A 50 -1.16 12.66 5.24
CA SER A 50 -1.79 13.99 5.31
C SER A 50 -3.27 13.94 4.92
N ASP A 51 -3.55 13.30 3.79
CA ASP A 51 -4.88 13.24 3.19
C ASP A 51 -5.77 12.28 3.99
N ALA A 52 -5.19 11.20 4.54
CA ALA A 52 -5.89 10.30 5.46
C ALA A 52 -6.25 11.00 6.78
N LYS A 53 -5.38 11.87 7.32
CA LYS A 53 -5.68 12.72 8.49
C LYS A 53 -6.77 13.74 8.17
N ASP A 54 -6.74 14.37 7.00
CA ASP A 54 -7.80 15.27 6.55
C ASP A 54 -9.15 14.53 6.45
N LEU A 55 -9.15 13.33 5.86
CA LEU A 55 -10.33 12.47 5.77
C LEU A 55 -10.86 12.09 7.16
N TYR A 56 -9.96 11.73 8.09
CA TYR A 56 -10.32 11.44 9.48
C TYR A 56 -10.99 12.64 10.15
N ARG A 57 -10.44 13.84 10.00
CA ARG A 57 -11.03 15.08 10.55
C ARG A 57 -12.40 15.38 9.95
N GLN A 58 -12.55 15.19 8.63
CA GLN A 58 -13.83 15.39 7.94
C GLN A 58 -14.91 14.41 8.44
N ILE A 59 -14.56 13.15 8.69
CA ILE A 59 -15.52 12.12 9.11
C ILE A 59 -15.88 12.27 10.59
N THR A 60 -14.89 12.52 11.45
CA THR A 60 -15.09 12.53 12.91
C THR A 60 -15.44 13.90 13.46
N GLY A 61 -15.24 14.98 12.69
CA GLY A 61 -15.36 16.35 13.15
C GLY A 61 -14.24 16.78 14.10
N ALA A 62 -13.15 16.00 14.20
CA ALA A 62 -12.04 16.28 15.10
C ALA A 62 -11.30 17.57 14.70
N ALA A 63 -10.96 18.40 15.70
CA ALA A 63 -10.20 19.63 15.50
C ALA A 63 -8.69 19.40 15.25
N ASN A 64 -8.17 18.23 15.63
CA ASN A 64 -6.76 17.87 15.50
C ASN A 64 -6.58 16.35 15.30
N ASP A 65 -5.33 15.94 15.05
CA ASP A 65 -4.98 14.56 14.70
C ASP A 65 -4.54 13.72 15.91
N ALA A 66 -4.69 14.21 17.14
CA ALA A 66 -4.13 13.56 18.34
C ALA A 66 -4.61 12.11 18.53
N SER A 67 -5.85 11.83 18.16
CA SER A 67 -6.45 10.48 18.26
C SER A 67 -6.41 9.69 16.95
N TYR A 68 -5.78 10.21 15.89
CA TYR A 68 -5.74 9.57 14.57
C TYR A 68 -5.13 8.16 14.63
N PHE A 69 -3.97 8.00 15.26
CA PHE A 69 -3.32 6.69 15.35
C PHE A 69 -4.09 5.70 16.22
N HIS A 70 -4.76 6.18 17.28
CA HIS A 70 -5.66 5.35 18.06
C HIS A 70 -6.85 4.87 17.21
N PHE A 71 -7.44 5.77 16.44
CA PHE A 71 -8.53 5.45 15.51
C PHE A 71 -8.10 4.44 14.44
N VAL A 72 -6.89 4.55 13.88
CA VAL A 72 -6.38 3.57 12.91
C VAL A 72 -6.14 2.21 13.57
N ALA A 73 -5.56 2.18 14.78
CA ALA A 73 -5.35 0.95 15.54
C ALA A 73 -6.68 0.22 15.85
N ASP A 74 -7.69 1.00 16.23
CA ASP A 74 -9.06 0.56 16.46
C ASP A 74 -9.69 -0.07 15.21
N VAL A 75 -9.50 0.54 14.03
CA VAL A 75 -9.94 -0.03 12.74
C VAL A 75 -9.19 -1.33 12.46
N ASN A 76 -7.87 -1.37 12.67
CA ASN A 76 -7.06 -2.57 12.44
C ASN A 76 -7.48 -3.75 13.32
N GLN A 77 -7.86 -3.50 14.57
CA GLN A 77 -8.40 -4.55 15.45
C GLN A 77 -9.68 -5.18 14.85
N GLN A 78 -10.52 -4.38 14.21
CA GLN A 78 -11.73 -4.87 13.54
C GLN A 78 -11.43 -5.57 12.21
N LEU A 79 -10.31 -5.27 11.55
CA LEU A 79 -9.91 -5.93 10.29
C LEU A 79 -9.17 -7.26 10.51
N GLN A 80 -8.72 -7.53 11.73
CA GLN A 80 -7.87 -8.68 12.05
C GLN A 80 -8.49 -10.03 11.64
N PHE A 81 -9.81 -10.20 11.79
CA PHE A 81 -10.50 -11.46 11.43
C PHE A 81 -10.44 -11.77 9.94
N ALA A 82 -10.35 -10.73 9.09
CA ALA A 82 -10.28 -10.86 7.64
C ALA A 82 -8.84 -10.91 7.12
N GLN A 83 -7.85 -10.90 8.03
CA GLN A 83 -6.44 -10.75 7.69
C GLN A 83 -6.14 -9.49 6.87
N LEU A 84 -6.91 -8.42 7.06
CA LEU A 84 -6.68 -7.14 6.43
C LEU A 84 -6.11 -6.15 7.45
N GLU A 85 -5.42 -5.12 6.98
CA GLU A 85 -5.00 -4.00 7.83
C GLU A 85 -4.88 -2.71 7.03
N LEU A 86 -5.02 -1.59 7.73
CA LEU A 86 -4.51 -0.30 7.32
C LEU A 86 -3.03 -0.25 7.71
N ARG A 87 -2.16 -0.40 6.71
CA ARG A 87 -0.71 -0.37 6.88
C ARG A 87 -0.18 1.01 6.57
N ARG A 88 0.74 1.48 7.41
CA ARG A 88 1.46 2.73 7.23
C ARG A 88 2.87 2.44 6.76
N VAL A 89 3.35 3.13 5.72
CA VAL A 89 4.71 2.98 5.19
C VAL A 89 5.29 4.34 4.82
N LYS A 90 6.59 4.55 5.06
CA LYS A 90 7.31 5.72 4.56
C LYS A 90 7.80 5.46 3.14
N TYR A 91 7.29 6.17 2.15
CA TYR A 91 7.76 5.98 0.78
C TYR A 91 9.14 6.63 0.60
N LEU A 92 10.10 5.87 0.07
CA LEU A 92 11.48 6.35 -0.10
C LEU A 92 11.58 7.48 -1.15
N GLY A 93 10.69 7.51 -2.14
CA GLY A 93 10.82 8.41 -3.29
C GLY A 93 10.53 9.88 -2.98
N ASP A 94 9.64 10.14 -2.03
CA ASP A 94 9.32 11.50 -1.56
C ASP A 94 9.58 11.69 -0.05
N GLY A 95 9.87 10.61 0.68
CA GLY A 95 10.07 10.65 2.12
C GLY A 95 8.78 10.80 2.94
N GLU A 96 7.61 10.78 2.29
CA GLU A 96 6.31 10.97 2.92
C GLU A 96 5.71 9.66 3.41
N TYR A 97 4.77 9.74 4.36
CA TYR A 97 4.05 8.57 4.83
C TYR A 97 2.78 8.34 4.02
N TYR A 98 2.52 7.07 3.74
CA TYR A 98 1.32 6.60 3.06
C TYR A 98 0.60 5.58 3.93
N LEU A 99 -0.74 5.61 3.89
CA LEU A 99 -1.61 4.63 4.51
C LEU A 99 -2.30 3.84 3.41
N GLY A 100 -2.25 2.51 3.46
CA GLY A 100 -2.86 1.61 2.48
C GLY A 100 -3.75 0.58 3.14
N PHE A 101 -4.84 0.20 2.46
CA PHE A 101 -5.65 -0.94 2.84
C PHE A 101 -5.06 -2.20 2.20
N VAL A 102 -4.49 -3.09 3.01
CA VAL A 102 -3.68 -4.21 2.54
C VAL A 102 -4.14 -5.53 3.14
N ASN A 103 -3.95 -6.61 2.37
CA ASN A 103 -3.97 -7.96 2.91
C ASN A 103 -2.69 -8.20 3.73
N ARG A 104 -2.81 -8.82 4.90
CA ARG A 104 -1.70 -9.24 5.77
C ARG A 104 -1.03 -10.50 5.25
N GLU A 105 -1.74 -11.33 4.51
CA GLU A 105 -1.12 -12.48 3.83
C GLU A 105 -0.11 -11.98 2.79
N ALA A 106 1.07 -12.61 2.82
CA ALA A 106 2.08 -12.44 1.80
C ALA A 106 1.53 -12.99 0.50
N ASP A 107 1.04 -12.10 -0.35
CA ASP A 107 0.45 -12.44 -1.64
C ASP A 107 1.44 -12.11 -2.76
N GLU A 108 1.53 -13.03 -3.72
CA GLU A 108 2.28 -12.79 -4.95
C GLU A 108 1.75 -11.54 -5.68
N PRO A 109 2.62 -10.85 -6.46
CA PRO A 109 2.22 -9.73 -7.32
C PRO A 109 0.99 -10.05 -8.21
N SER A 110 0.85 -11.33 -8.59
CA SER A 110 -0.24 -11.88 -9.39
C SER A 110 -1.63 -11.79 -8.75
N LYS A 111 -1.72 -11.97 -7.43
CA LYS A 111 -3.01 -12.01 -6.71
C LYS A 111 -3.57 -10.62 -6.44
N ARG A 112 -2.70 -9.63 -6.33
CA ARG A 112 -3.06 -8.23 -6.01
C ARG A 112 -3.44 -7.40 -7.23
N SER A 113 -3.19 -7.93 -8.42
CA SER A 113 -3.46 -7.34 -9.73
C SER A 113 -4.94 -7.43 -10.16
N VAL A 114 -5.89 -7.23 -9.24
CA VAL A 114 -7.34 -7.48 -9.48
C VAL A 114 -7.91 -6.66 -10.66
N LYS A 115 -7.43 -5.44 -10.88
CA LYS A 115 -7.83 -4.59 -12.02
C LYS A 115 -7.32 -5.09 -13.37
N TYR A 116 -6.30 -5.95 -13.38
CA TYR A 116 -5.69 -6.48 -14.59
C TYR A 116 -6.20 -7.89 -14.89
N ARG A 117 -7.35 -8.28 -14.33
CA ARG A 117 -8.04 -9.53 -14.67
C ARG A 117 -8.53 -9.45 -16.13
N GLY A 118 -8.23 -10.49 -16.91
CA GLY A 118 -8.63 -10.59 -18.32
C GLY A 118 -10.15 -10.55 -18.47
N ALA A 119 -10.62 -9.80 -19.48
CA ALA A 119 -12.02 -9.45 -19.70
C ALA A 119 -12.98 -10.63 -19.98
N LYS A 120 -12.49 -11.87 -20.14
CA LYS A 120 -13.33 -13.04 -20.48
C LYS A 120 -13.63 -13.99 -19.31
N ASP A 121 -12.74 -14.11 -18.33
CA ASP A 121 -12.86 -15.17 -17.30
C ASP A 121 -12.69 -14.68 -15.85
N GLY A 122 -12.49 -13.37 -15.64
CA GLY A 122 -12.25 -12.82 -14.29
C GLY A 122 -10.95 -13.31 -13.62
N LYS A 123 -10.06 -13.97 -14.37
CA LYS A 123 -8.72 -14.41 -13.93
C LYS A 123 -7.69 -13.30 -14.21
N PRO A 124 -6.63 -13.14 -13.39
CA PRO A 124 -5.54 -12.19 -13.67
C PRO A 124 -5.02 -12.38 -15.10
N ASP A 125 -4.83 -11.30 -15.87
CA ASP A 125 -4.11 -11.37 -17.14
C ASP A 125 -2.66 -11.76 -16.81
N THR A 126 -2.33 -13.02 -17.10
CA THR A 126 -1.04 -13.63 -16.80
C THR A 126 0.09 -12.89 -17.47
N ARG A 127 -0.16 -12.27 -18.63
CA ARG A 127 0.84 -11.51 -19.38
C ARG A 127 1.22 -10.23 -18.64
N ILE A 128 0.22 -9.44 -18.22
CA ILE A 128 0.44 -8.19 -17.47
C ILE A 128 1.06 -8.49 -16.11
N THR A 129 0.58 -9.56 -15.48
CA THR A 129 1.12 -10.03 -14.20
C THR A 129 2.59 -10.42 -14.31
N ALA A 130 2.96 -11.21 -15.32
CA ALA A 130 4.35 -11.59 -15.58
C ALA A 130 5.22 -10.37 -15.87
N TYR A 131 4.70 -9.41 -16.65
CA TYR A 131 5.38 -8.15 -16.97
C TYR A 131 5.62 -7.29 -15.73
N PHE A 132 4.61 -7.11 -14.89
CA PHE A 132 4.74 -6.37 -13.63
C PHE A 132 5.72 -7.05 -12.67
N LYS A 133 5.64 -8.37 -12.51
CA LYS A 133 6.58 -9.13 -11.68
C LYS A 133 8.02 -8.92 -12.15
N ALA A 134 8.28 -9.00 -13.46
CA ALA A 134 9.61 -8.81 -14.02
C ALA A 134 10.11 -7.37 -13.81
N LEU A 135 9.25 -6.36 -13.98
CA LEU A 135 9.57 -4.96 -13.68
C LEU A 135 9.93 -4.77 -12.21
N LEU A 136 9.12 -5.34 -11.32
CA LEU A 136 9.34 -5.22 -9.89
C LEU A 136 10.69 -5.81 -9.48
N GLU A 137 10.98 -7.04 -9.92
CA GLU A 137 12.24 -7.72 -9.62
C GLU A 137 13.43 -6.98 -10.20
N THR A 138 13.34 -6.57 -11.47
CA THR A 138 14.43 -5.82 -12.14
C THR A 138 14.71 -4.49 -11.46
N ILE A 139 13.68 -3.77 -11.01
CA ILE A 139 13.84 -2.52 -10.28
C ILE A 139 14.41 -2.79 -8.88
N ALA A 140 13.88 -3.77 -8.15
CA ALA A 140 14.29 -4.08 -6.78
C ALA A 140 15.74 -4.58 -6.69
N THR A 141 16.18 -5.39 -7.66
CA THR A 141 17.55 -5.94 -7.71
C THR A 141 18.52 -5.09 -8.53
N SER A 142 18.06 -3.94 -9.07
CA SER A 142 18.89 -3.05 -9.87
C SER A 142 20.10 -2.56 -9.07
N ALA A 143 21.29 -2.72 -9.64
CA ALA A 143 22.53 -2.14 -9.11
C ALA A 143 22.51 -0.60 -9.10
N SER A 144 21.58 0.03 -9.83
CA SER A 144 21.45 1.49 -9.94
C SER A 144 20.66 2.11 -8.78
N ALA A 145 20.84 1.60 -7.55
CA ALA A 145 20.10 2.10 -6.39
C ALA A 145 20.61 3.49 -5.98
N GLU A 146 19.77 4.51 -6.10
CA GLU A 146 20.01 5.83 -5.53
C GLU A 146 19.04 6.05 -4.38
N GLN A 147 19.55 6.45 -3.21
CA GLN A 147 18.74 6.65 -2.00
C GLN A 147 17.95 5.39 -1.57
N GLY A 148 18.45 4.21 -1.95
CA GLY A 148 17.78 2.92 -1.68
C GLY A 148 16.64 2.57 -2.65
N LEU A 149 16.45 3.36 -3.71
CA LEU A 149 15.51 3.08 -4.80
C LEU A 149 16.27 2.65 -6.05
N GLY A 150 16.09 1.40 -6.45
CA GLY A 150 16.44 0.99 -7.81
C GLY A 150 15.51 1.64 -8.83
N TYR A 151 15.97 1.73 -10.07
CA TYR A 151 15.17 2.25 -11.17
C TYR A 151 15.50 1.55 -12.50
N VAL A 152 14.60 1.72 -13.46
CA VAL A 152 14.76 1.28 -14.85
C VAL A 152 14.32 2.42 -15.80
N ASN A 153 15.00 2.60 -16.92
CA ASN A 153 14.57 3.58 -17.92
C ASN A 153 13.43 3.03 -18.80
N THR A 154 12.68 3.90 -19.47
CA THR A 154 11.55 3.52 -20.33
C THR A 154 11.91 2.47 -21.37
N ARG A 155 13.08 2.61 -22.01
CA ARG A 155 13.49 1.70 -23.09
C ARG A 155 13.68 0.28 -22.54
N ASP A 156 14.35 0.15 -21.40
CA ASP A 156 14.65 -1.14 -20.81
C ASP A 156 13.41 -1.75 -20.16
N ALA A 157 12.53 -0.92 -19.56
CA ALA A 157 11.23 -1.36 -19.05
C ALA A 157 10.38 -2.02 -20.13
N LEU A 158 10.29 -1.40 -21.32
CA LEU A 158 9.50 -1.94 -22.44
C LEU A 158 10.11 -3.21 -23.05
N ASN A 159 11.40 -3.47 -22.83
CA ASN A 159 12.14 -4.61 -23.41
C ASN A 159 12.49 -5.71 -22.41
N ILE A 160 11.90 -5.71 -21.22
CA ILE A 160 12.26 -6.59 -20.10
C ILE A 160 12.21 -8.10 -20.44
N SER A 161 11.35 -8.52 -21.37
CA SER A 161 11.29 -9.92 -21.83
C SER A 161 12.55 -10.41 -22.53
N LEU A 162 13.32 -9.50 -23.16
CA LEU A 162 14.58 -9.86 -23.81
C LEU A 162 15.67 -10.12 -22.76
N ALA A 163 15.70 -9.32 -21.70
CA ALA A 163 16.63 -9.49 -20.59
C ALA A 163 16.37 -10.80 -19.83
N ALA A 164 15.10 -11.07 -19.48
CA ALA A 164 14.72 -12.30 -18.77
C ALA A 164 15.02 -13.58 -19.58
N ALA A 165 14.79 -13.55 -20.89
CA ALA A 165 15.10 -14.68 -21.77
C ALA A 165 16.61 -14.90 -21.98
N ALA A 166 17.42 -13.85 -21.95
CA ALA A 166 18.88 -13.96 -22.03
C ALA A 166 19.48 -14.51 -20.73
N ALA A 167 18.90 -14.19 -19.57
CA ALA A 167 19.33 -14.71 -18.28
C ALA A 167 19.03 -16.22 -18.11
N ALA A 168 17.96 -16.72 -18.72
CA ALA A 168 17.50 -18.11 -18.56
C ALA A 168 18.23 -19.17 -19.43
N THR A 169 19.47 -18.92 -19.84
CA THR A 169 20.16 -19.80 -20.79
C THR A 169 20.46 -21.19 -20.17
N GLN A 170 19.85 -22.24 -20.73
CA GLN A 170 20.07 -23.69 -20.49
C GLN A 170 20.02 -24.24 -19.04
N GLY A 171 19.50 -23.50 -18.06
CA GLY A 171 19.23 -24.06 -16.74
C GLY A 171 17.95 -24.92 -16.74
N GLU A 172 18.03 -26.17 -16.26
CA GLU A 172 16.87 -27.08 -16.14
C GLU A 172 16.18 -27.01 -14.77
N ASP A 173 16.75 -26.28 -13.81
CA ASP A 173 16.20 -26.14 -12.46
C ASP A 173 14.87 -25.37 -12.45
N GLU A 174 14.06 -25.59 -11.41
CA GLU A 174 12.70 -25.05 -11.29
C GLU A 174 12.63 -23.53 -11.46
N GLU A 175 13.61 -22.79 -10.93
CA GLU A 175 13.69 -21.34 -11.05
C GLU A 175 13.93 -20.88 -12.50
N ALA A 176 14.81 -21.58 -13.22
CA ALA A 176 15.08 -21.31 -14.64
C ALA A 176 13.87 -21.66 -15.53
N VAL A 177 13.09 -22.68 -15.16
CA VAL A 177 11.81 -22.99 -15.83
C VAL A 177 10.78 -21.88 -15.57
N ALA A 178 10.64 -21.41 -14.34
CA ALA A 178 9.71 -20.33 -13.98
C ALA A 178 10.05 -19.01 -14.70
N LEU A 179 11.34 -18.65 -14.77
CA LEU A 179 11.81 -17.46 -15.48
C LEU A 179 11.53 -17.54 -16.99
N ARG A 180 11.68 -18.72 -17.60
CA ARG A 180 11.33 -18.96 -19.01
C ARG A 180 9.83 -18.78 -19.26
N GLN A 181 8.98 -19.37 -18.41
CA GLN A 181 7.53 -19.22 -18.51
C GLN A 181 7.10 -17.76 -18.37
N GLN A 182 7.69 -17.03 -17.42
CA GLN A 182 7.46 -15.60 -17.26
C GLN A 182 7.85 -14.83 -18.52
N ALA A 183 9.02 -15.09 -19.10
CA ALA A 183 9.47 -14.44 -20.33
C ALA A 183 8.54 -14.74 -21.53
N GLU A 184 8.01 -15.96 -21.64
CA GLU A 184 7.03 -16.35 -22.66
C GLU A 184 5.71 -15.59 -22.52
N GLU A 185 5.17 -15.45 -21.30
CA GLU A 185 3.96 -14.67 -21.05
C GLU A 185 4.16 -13.19 -21.42
N ILE A 186 5.32 -12.61 -21.11
CA ILE A 186 5.61 -11.21 -21.47
C ILE A 186 5.76 -11.06 -23.00
N ARG A 187 6.28 -12.06 -23.72
CA ARG A 187 6.34 -12.03 -25.20
C ARG A 187 4.96 -11.99 -25.85
N LYS A 188 3.92 -12.48 -25.17
CA LYS A 188 2.53 -12.38 -25.64
C LYS A 188 1.93 -10.97 -25.47
N LEU A 189 2.61 -10.06 -24.78
CA LEU A 189 2.28 -8.63 -24.72
C LEU A 189 3.03 -7.87 -25.81
N GLY A 190 2.28 -7.27 -26.73
CA GLY A 190 2.80 -6.37 -27.74
C GLY A 190 3.35 -5.06 -27.15
N MET A 191 4.19 -4.36 -27.91
CA MET A 191 4.85 -3.13 -27.46
C MET A 191 3.87 -2.06 -26.95
N LYS A 192 2.81 -1.79 -27.71
CA LYS A 192 1.76 -0.82 -27.33
C LYS A 192 1.01 -1.25 -26.07
N GLU A 193 0.81 -2.55 -25.87
CA GLU A 193 0.18 -3.06 -24.64
C GLU A 193 1.11 -2.88 -23.43
N ARG A 194 2.43 -3.04 -23.60
CA ARG A 194 3.43 -2.77 -22.56
C ARG A 194 3.48 -1.30 -22.18
N GLU A 195 3.40 -0.39 -23.15
CA GLU A 195 3.32 1.06 -22.90
C GLU A 195 2.05 1.41 -22.11
N THR A 196 0.92 0.84 -22.51
CA THR A 196 -0.36 1.04 -21.82
C THR A 196 -0.30 0.47 -20.39
N ALA A 197 0.25 -0.73 -20.21
CA ALA A 197 0.42 -1.35 -18.91
C ALA A 197 1.35 -0.54 -18.01
N LEU A 198 2.45 -0.01 -18.54
CA LEU A 198 3.40 0.83 -17.80
C LEU A 198 2.72 2.11 -17.29
N GLY A 199 1.94 2.78 -18.15
CA GLY A 199 1.15 3.95 -17.76
C GLY A 199 0.11 3.62 -16.69
N GLN A 200 -0.61 2.50 -16.84
CA GLN A 200 -1.62 2.08 -15.88
C GLN A 200 -1.01 1.70 -14.53
N LEU A 201 0.10 0.96 -14.50
CA LEU A 201 0.84 0.60 -13.28
C LEU A 201 1.34 1.85 -12.54
N THR A 202 1.75 2.88 -13.29
CA THR A 202 2.16 4.16 -12.71
C THR A 202 0.96 4.90 -12.11
N MET A 203 -0.15 4.98 -12.83
CA MET A 203 -1.38 5.63 -12.37
C MET A 203 -1.98 4.94 -11.14
N ASP A 204 -1.92 3.60 -11.07
CA ASP A 204 -2.40 2.81 -9.94
C ASP A 204 -1.42 2.78 -8.75
N GLY A 205 -0.27 3.46 -8.84
CA GLY A 205 0.70 3.62 -7.76
C GLY A 205 1.65 2.43 -7.56
N TRP A 206 1.60 1.42 -8.43
CA TRP A 206 2.55 0.29 -8.42
C TRP A 206 3.95 0.73 -8.83
N LEU A 207 4.03 1.65 -9.78
CA LEU A 207 5.25 2.31 -10.21
C LEU A 207 5.18 3.81 -9.94
N ALA A 208 6.32 4.46 -9.91
CA ALA A 208 6.45 5.90 -9.84
C ALA A 208 7.58 6.37 -10.76
N HIS A 209 7.57 7.64 -11.15
CA HIS A 209 8.71 8.24 -11.81
C HIS A 209 9.86 8.44 -10.83
N MET A 210 11.07 8.15 -11.25
CA MET A 210 12.26 8.34 -10.42
C MET A 210 12.53 9.85 -10.24
N PRO A 211 12.63 10.35 -8.99
CA PRO A 211 12.99 11.74 -8.74
C PRO A 211 14.32 12.11 -9.40
N GLY A 212 14.36 13.27 -10.07
CA GLY A 212 15.57 13.77 -10.71
C GLY A 212 16.02 13.02 -11.99
N LYS A 213 15.31 11.96 -12.41
CA LYS A 213 15.65 11.18 -13.62
C LYS A 213 14.46 11.00 -14.55
N ALA A 214 14.33 11.92 -15.50
CA ALA A 214 13.27 11.85 -16.51
C ALA A 214 13.33 10.54 -17.31
N GLY A 215 12.17 9.94 -17.58
CA GLY A 215 12.08 8.68 -18.31
C GLY A 215 12.57 7.45 -17.54
N CYS A 216 12.76 7.56 -16.22
CA CYS A 216 13.05 6.43 -15.34
C CYS A 216 11.88 6.15 -14.40
N TYR A 217 11.66 4.88 -14.11
CA TYR A 217 10.63 4.37 -13.23
C TYR A 217 11.26 3.65 -12.04
N THR A 218 10.65 3.80 -10.88
CA THR A 218 10.96 3.06 -9.65
C THR A 218 9.68 2.43 -9.10
N LEU A 219 9.79 1.64 -8.03
CA LEU A 219 8.63 1.08 -7.33
C LEU A 219 7.83 2.22 -6.69
N GLY A 220 6.51 2.22 -6.89
CA GLY A 220 5.63 3.24 -6.31
C GLY A 220 5.18 2.89 -4.89
N PRO A 221 4.53 3.83 -4.16
CA PRO A 221 4.12 3.64 -2.77
C PRO A 221 3.28 2.38 -2.53
N ARG A 222 2.43 2.02 -3.49
CA ARG A 222 1.56 0.86 -3.40
C ARG A 222 2.34 -0.44 -3.36
N SER A 223 3.44 -0.54 -4.10
CA SER A 223 4.31 -1.72 -4.10
C SER A 223 4.93 -1.96 -2.72
N PHE A 224 5.28 -0.90 -1.99
CA PHE A 224 5.84 -1.04 -0.64
C PHE A 224 4.78 -1.46 0.37
N LEU A 225 3.59 -0.86 0.28
CA LEU A 225 2.45 -1.19 1.14
C LEU A 225 2.04 -2.66 0.98
N GLU A 226 1.92 -3.10 -0.27
CA GLU A 226 1.28 -4.37 -0.60
C GLU A 226 2.26 -5.54 -0.78
N LEU A 227 3.46 -5.27 -1.29
CA LEU A 227 4.45 -6.28 -1.66
C LEU A 227 5.74 -6.16 -0.85
N GLY A 228 5.77 -5.34 0.22
CA GLY A 228 6.97 -5.10 1.01
C GLY A 228 7.68 -6.37 1.49
N GLN A 229 6.92 -7.35 2.01
CA GLN A 229 7.49 -8.65 2.42
C GLN A 229 8.07 -9.44 1.26
N TYR A 230 7.39 -9.45 0.11
CA TYR A 230 7.89 -10.09 -1.11
C TYR A 230 9.19 -9.45 -1.58
N ILE A 231 9.22 -8.11 -1.64
CA ILE A 231 10.40 -7.35 -2.08
C ILE A 231 11.59 -7.61 -1.14
N CYS A 232 11.37 -7.62 0.18
CA CYS A 232 12.42 -7.94 1.16
C CYS A 232 12.95 -9.38 1.06
N GLY A 233 12.21 -10.30 0.45
CA GLY A 233 12.64 -11.67 0.21
C GLY A 233 13.51 -11.85 -1.05
N LEU A 234 13.67 -10.80 -1.87
CA LEU A 234 14.52 -10.83 -3.06
C LEU A 234 16.00 -10.65 -2.69
N ASP A 235 16.90 -11.00 -3.61
CA ASP A 235 18.33 -10.72 -3.49
C ASP A 235 18.61 -9.23 -3.75
N LEU A 236 18.38 -8.41 -2.72
CA LEU A 236 18.47 -6.96 -2.79
C LEU A 236 19.91 -6.46 -2.63
N PRO A 237 20.33 -5.43 -3.38
CA PRO A 237 21.57 -4.72 -3.11
C PRO A 237 21.63 -4.22 -1.66
N PRO A 238 22.80 -4.23 -0.99
CA PRO A 238 22.89 -3.91 0.44
C PRO A 238 22.29 -2.55 0.83
N ALA A 239 22.49 -1.52 0.00
CA ALA A 239 21.91 -0.19 0.24
C ALA A 239 20.38 -0.19 0.15
N THR A 240 19.82 -0.94 -0.80
CA THR A 240 18.37 -1.12 -0.97
C THR A 240 17.79 -1.92 0.20
N ALA A 241 18.44 -3.02 0.59
CA ALA A 241 18.02 -3.83 1.73
C ALA A 241 17.97 -3.02 3.03
N GLN A 242 19.00 -2.20 3.29
CA GLN A 242 19.05 -1.33 4.46
C GLN A 242 17.94 -0.27 4.45
N ALA A 243 17.73 0.41 3.31
CA ALA A 243 16.71 1.44 3.18
C ALA A 243 15.29 0.87 3.31
N LEU A 244 15.01 -0.28 2.68
CA LEU A 244 13.72 -0.94 2.76
C LEU A 244 13.46 -1.53 4.16
N GLY A 245 14.48 -2.12 4.79
CA GLY A 245 14.38 -2.63 6.16
C GLY A 245 14.01 -1.53 7.16
N ALA A 246 14.57 -0.33 7.02
CA ALA A 246 14.23 0.81 7.87
C ALA A 246 12.79 1.32 7.66
N VAL A 247 12.25 1.14 6.46
CA VAL A 247 10.92 1.63 6.07
C VAL A 247 9.79 0.66 6.41
N LEU A 248 10.06 -0.65 6.33
CA LEU A 248 9.07 -1.71 6.48
C LEU A 248 9.03 -2.33 7.89
N ALA A 249 9.88 -1.87 8.81
CA ALA A 249 9.93 -2.34 10.20
C ALA A 249 8.86 -1.70 11.13
N HIS A 250 7.93 -0.92 10.59
CA HIS A 250 6.91 -0.15 11.33
C HIS A 250 5.52 -0.36 10.75
#